data_AF-W3V1Y5-F1
#
_entry.id   AF-W3V1Y5-F1
#
_cell.length_a   1.000
_cell.length_b   1.000
_cell.length_c   1.000
_cell.angle_alpha   90.00
_cell.angle_beta   90.00
_cell.angle_gamma   90.00
#
_symmetry.space_group_name_H-M   'P 1'
#
loop_
_entity.id
_entity.type
_entity.pdbx_description
1 polymer ?
#
loop_
_entity_poly.entity_id
_entity_poly.type
_entity_poly.pdbx_seq_one_letter_code
_entity_poly.pdbx_strand_id
1 'polypeptide(L)'
;MRQNQLLHVRLGDIDLNERRIILCSEGSKNHYEHQVPVVKWLYPRLEILLERAQAAGAKLSDLLFCVNYFTAKTDRGNETDQLHTIKSFFRRLSKECGFDVGPPRFRHTLATELMKAPDRNLQMVRGLLGHHSIATTMEYIDINLDIAGRALERELMQSPITDLLLNN
;
A
#
# COMPACT_ATOMS: atom_id res chain seq x y z
N MET A 1 0.55 0.37 3.08
CA MET A 1 1.68 0.80 3.96
C MET A 1 1.25 1.98 4.86
N ARG A 2 1.63 2.00 6.15
CA ARG A 2 1.43 3.17 7.05
C ARG A 2 2.57 4.19 6.90
N GLN A 3 2.38 5.42 7.38
CA GLN A 3 3.41 6.47 7.27
C GLN A 3 4.72 6.09 7.98
N ASN A 4 4.67 5.63 9.22
CA ASN A 4 5.90 5.21 9.91
C ASN A 4 6.58 4.03 9.21
N GLN A 5 5.82 3.09 8.64
CA GLN A 5 6.40 1.99 7.87
C GLN A 5 7.13 2.52 6.63
N LEU A 6 6.53 3.45 5.89
CA LEU A 6 7.17 4.08 4.72
C LEU A 6 8.46 4.80 5.10
N LEU A 7 8.44 5.51 6.23
CA LEU A 7 9.56 6.31 6.69
C LEU A 7 10.77 5.46 7.15
N HIS A 8 10.52 4.24 7.63
CA HIS A 8 11.56 3.35 8.17
C HIS A 8 11.87 2.16 7.25
N VAL A 9 11.38 2.14 6.00
CA VAL A 9 11.80 1.11 5.03
C VAL A 9 13.30 1.23 4.82
N ARG A 10 14.01 0.11 4.95
CA ARG A 10 15.45 0.00 4.73
C ARG A 10 15.75 -0.65 3.37
N LEU A 11 16.99 -0.55 2.91
CA LEU A 11 17.41 -1.19 1.64
C LEU A 11 17.22 -2.71 1.70
N GLY A 12 17.54 -3.33 2.82
CA GLY A 12 17.41 -4.78 3.04
C GLY A 12 15.96 -5.28 3.09
N ASP A 13 14.98 -4.40 3.23
CA ASP A 13 13.56 -4.75 3.22
C ASP A 13 13.02 -5.01 1.81
N ILE A 14 13.79 -4.67 0.76
CA ILE A 14 13.38 -4.83 -0.63
C ILE A 14 13.91 -6.15 -1.19
N ASP A 15 13.00 -7.07 -1.49
CA ASP A 15 13.31 -8.31 -2.19
C ASP A 15 12.85 -8.20 -3.64
N LEU A 16 13.79 -7.89 -4.53
CA LEU A 16 13.53 -7.78 -5.97
C LEU A 16 13.27 -9.16 -6.60
N ASN A 17 13.89 -10.24 -6.10
CA ASN A 17 13.77 -11.57 -6.68
C ASN A 17 12.33 -12.08 -6.59
N GLU A 18 11.75 -11.96 -5.40
CA GLU A 18 10.37 -12.36 -5.12
C GLU A 18 9.37 -11.18 -5.24
N ARG A 19 9.86 -9.99 -5.62
CA ARG A 19 9.06 -8.78 -5.87
C ARG A 19 8.18 -8.39 -4.70
N ARG A 20 8.78 -8.24 -3.51
CA ARG A 20 8.07 -7.78 -2.31
C ARG A 20 8.89 -6.77 -1.52
N ILE A 21 8.16 -5.97 -0.73
CA ILE A 21 8.72 -5.12 0.32
C ILE A 21 8.28 -5.70 1.66
N ILE A 22 9.25 -5.98 2.52
CA ILE A 22 9.03 -6.47 3.87
C ILE A 22 8.85 -5.26 4.78
N LEU A 23 7.68 -5.10 5.40
CA LEU A 23 7.42 -3.97 6.27
C LEU A 23 7.61 -4.43 7.71
N CYS A 24 8.82 -4.18 8.21
CA CYS A 24 9.25 -4.53 9.56
C CYS A 24 8.47 -3.79 10.67
N SER A 25 8.53 -4.37 11.86
CA SER A 25 7.80 -3.94 13.05
C SER A 25 8.31 -2.63 13.69
N GLU A 26 9.54 -2.19 13.38
CA GLU A 26 10.09 -0.90 13.84
C GLU A 26 9.25 0.27 13.28
N GLY A 27 8.36 0.81 14.11
CA GLY A 27 7.39 1.85 13.74
C GLY A 27 5.93 1.40 13.62
N SER A 28 5.63 0.11 13.85
CA SER A 28 4.25 -0.41 13.98
C SER A 28 3.84 -0.39 15.46
N LYS A 29 2.75 0.31 15.80
CA LYS A 29 2.18 0.27 17.17
C LYS A 29 1.81 -1.15 17.65
N ASN A 30 1.72 -2.12 16.75
CA ASN A 30 1.18 -3.44 17.01
C ASN A 30 2.15 -4.59 16.68
N HIS A 31 3.44 -4.31 16.44
CA HIS A 31 4.47 -5.29 16.04
C HIS A 31 4.12 -6.23 14.86
N TYR A 32 3.15 -5.83 14.02
CA TYR A 32 2.70 -6.63 12.89
C TYR A 32 3.61 -6.43 11.68
N GLU A 33 4.38 -7.46 11.35
CA GLU A 33 5.11 -7.57 10.09
C GLU A 33 4.16 -8.01 8.98
N HIS A 34 4.21 -7.32 7.84
CA HIS A 34 3.48 -7.73 6.65
C HIS A 34 4.25 -7.33 5.41
N GLN A 35 3.95 -8.00 4.31
CA GLN A 35 4.63 -7.80 3.04
C GLN A 35 3.68 -7.15 2.05
N VAL A 36 4.21 -6.29 1.18
CA VAL A 36 3.46 -5.72 0.07
C VAL A 36 4.15 -6.06 -1.25
N PRO A 37 3.38 -6.40 -2.31
CA PRO A 37 3.97 -6.75 -3.60
C PRO A 37 4.55 -5.51 -4.29
N VAL A 38 5.67 -5.70 -4.97
CA VAL A 38 6.24 -4.73 -5.91
C VAL A 38 5.57 -4.95 -7.26
N VAL A 39 4.66 -4.04 -7.59
CA VAL A 39 3.97 -4.06 -8.89
C VAL A 39 4.95 -3.81 -10.05
N LYS A 40 4.63 -4.35 -11.23
CA LYS A 40 5.52 -4.38 -12.42
C LYS A 40 6.19 -3.05 -12.75
N TRP A 41 5.45 -1.94 -12.64
CA TRP A 41 5.95 -0.61 -12.97
C TRP A 41 6.84 0.01 -11.87
N LEU A 42 6.74 -0.47 -10.62
CA LEU A 42 7.57 0.00 -9.52
C LEU A 42 8.94 -0.67 -9.53
N TYR A 43 9.00 -1.93 -9.98
CA TYR A 43 10.22 -2.75 -10.02
C TYR A 43 11.45 -2.01 -10.60
N PRO A 44 11.45 -1.52 -11.85
CA PRO A 44 12.66 -0.91 -12.43
C PRO A 44 13.10 0.36 -11.70
N ARG A 45 12.16 1.06 -11.05
CA ARG A 45 12.47 2.27 -10.26
C ARG A 45 13.14 1.92 -8.94
N LEU A 46 12.71 0.83 -8.30
CA LEU A 46 13.35 0.32 -7.07
C LEU A 46 14.75 -0.24 -7.37
N GLU A 47 14.91 -0.96 -8.48
CA GLU A 47 16.21 -1.47 -8.92
C GLU A 47 17.23 -0.34 -9.08
N ILE A 48 16.89 0.70 -9.85
CA ILE A 48 17.75 1.89 -10.02
C ILE A 48 18.05 2.58 -8.68
N LEU A 49 17.05 2.67 -7.79
CA LEU A 49 17.21 3.31 -6.49
C LEU A 49 18.23 2.56 -5.62
N LEU A 50 18.10 1.23 -5.56
CA LEU A 50 18.97 0.36 -4.77
C LEU A 50 20.39 0.36 -5.32
N GLU A 51 20.56 0.20 -6.63
CA GLU A 51 21.88 0.22 -7.28
C GLU A 51 22.63 1.52 -7.00
N ARG A 52 21.94 2.67 -7.15
CA ARG A 52 22.54 3.99 -6.90
C ARG A 52 22.92 4.19 -5.44
N ALA A 53 22.04 3.78 -4.52
CA ALA A 53 22.32 3.89 -3.09
C ALA A 53 23.52 3.01 -2.69
N GLN A 54 23.58 1.77 -3.19
CA GLN A 54 24.70 0.85 -2.93
C GLN A 54 26.00 1.36 -3.55
N ALA A 55 25.97 1.89 -4.78
CA ALA A 55 27.12 2.51 -5.43
C ALA A 55 27.64 3.74 -4.65
N ALA A 56 26.75 4.45 -3.96
CA ALA A 56 27.09 5.54 -3.04
C ALA A 56 27.54 5.05 -1.64
N GLY A 57 27.63 3.73 -1.43
CA GLY A 57 28.09 3.11 -0.19
C GLY A 57 27.04 2.99 0.90
N ALA A 58 25.75 2.88 0.53
CA ALA A 58 24.68 2.54 1.46
C ALA A 58 24.75 1.07 1.91
N LYS A 59 24.44 0.83 3.18
CA LYS A 59 24.31 -0.50 3.77
C LYS A 59 22.86 -0.97 3.68
N LEU A 60 22.65 -2.29 3.77
CA LEU A 60 21.30 -2.87 3.81
C LEU A 60 20.46 -2.37 5.00
N SER A 61 21.13 -2.00 6.10
CA SER A 61 20.51 -1.41 7.28
C SER A 61 20.10 0.06 7.11
N ASP A 62 20.50 0.74 6.04
CA ASP A 62 20.21 2.16 5.88
C ASP A 62 18.78 2.38 5.35
N LEU A 63 18.21 3.55 5.64
CA LEU A 63 16.90 3.95 5.12
C LEU A 63 16.90 3.99 3.59
N LEU A 64 15.86 3.40 2.97
CA LEU A 64 15.63 3.39 1.53
C LEU A 64 15.53 4.82 0.97
N PHE A 65 14.85 5.70 1.70
CA PHE A 65 14.63 7.09 1.30
C PHE A 65 15.59 8.08 1.98
N CYS A 66 16.88 7.74 2.01
CA CYS A 66 17.93 8.67 2.39
C CYS A 66 18.34 9.52 1.17
N VAL A 67 17.87 10.77 1.11
CA VAL A 67 18.06 11.65 -0.07
C VAL A 67 19.53 11.94 -0.31
N ASN A 68 20.36 11.94 0.73
CA ASN A 68 21.76 12.29 0.63
C ASN A 68 22.57 11.31 -0.25
N TYR A 69 22.14 10.05 -0.39
CA TYR A 69 22.74 9.10 -1.35
C TYR A 69 22.59 9.52 -2.82
N PHE A 70 21.66 10.42 -3.11
CA PHE A 70 21.34 10.88 -4.46
C PHE A 70 21.72 12.35 -4.68
N THR A 71 22.48 12.94 -3.75
CA THR A 71 22.99 14.30 -3.85
C THR A 71 24.51 14.28 -3.85
N ALA A 72 25.15 15.34 -4.37
CA ALA A 72 26.60 15.49 -4.29
C ALA A 72 27.14 15.78 -2.87
N LYS A 73 26.29 15.66 -1.84
CA LYS A 73 26.68 15.91 -0.45
C LYS A 73 27.44 14.71 0.11
N THR A 74 28.56 14.99 0.76
CA THR A 74 29.36 13.98 1.46
C THR A 74 28.78 13.65 2.84
N ASP A 75 28.08 14.61 3.46
CA ASP A 75 27.37 14.40 4.72
C ASP A 75 26.06 13.66 4.47
N ARG A 76 25.94 12.48 5.09
CA ARG A 76 24.76 11.62 5.01
C ARG A 76 23.68 12.03 6.00
N GLY A 77 23.96 12.94 6.94
CA GLY A 77 23.03 13.36 7.99
C GLY A 77 22.66 12.22 8.94
N ASN A 78 21.92 12.54 10.00
CA ASN A 78 21.38 11.51 10.89
C ASN A 78 20.02 10.99 10.39
N GLU A 79 19.55 9.88 10.95
CA GLU A 79 18.28 9.26 10.58
C GLU A 79 17.08 10.22 10.76
N THR A 80 17.07 10.99 11.84
CA THR A 80 16.03 11.99 12.14
C THR A 80 15.86 13.03 11.03
N ASP A 81 16.98 13.50 10.47
CA ASP A 81 16.98 14.49 9.38
C ASP A 81 16.39 13.91 8.09
N GLN A 82 16.67 12.64 7.81
CA GLN A 82 16.07 11.93 6.67
C GLN A 82 14.56 11.79 6.84
N LEU A 83 14.11 11.39 8.03
CA LEU A 83 12.68 11.29 8.36
C LEU A 83 11.97 12.65 8.21
N HIS A 84 12.62 13.74 8.66
CA HIS A 84 12.10 15.10 8.49
C HIS A 84 12.04 15.54 7.02
N THR A 85 12.98 15.10 6.20
CA THR A 85 13.01 15.39 4.76
C THR A 85 11.80 14.80 4.05
N ILE A 86 11.48 13.52 4.31
CA ILE A 86 10.31 12.86 3.71
C ILE A 86 9.00 13.45 4.22
N LYS A 87 8.89 13.76 5.52
CA LYS A 87 7.72 14.48 6.05
C LYS A 87 7.55 15.86 5.38
N SER A 88 8.65 16.56 5.12
CA SER A 88 8.63 17.86 4.44
C SER A 88 8.28 17.75 2.97
N PHE A 89 8.67 16.67 2.29
CA PHE A 89 8.21 16.35 0.94
C PHE A 89 6.69 16.24 0.87
N PHE A 90 6.07 15.42 1.74
CA PHE A 90 4.60 15.29 1.76
C PHE A 90 3.91 16.62 2.10
N ARG A 91 4.43 17.39 3.06
CA ARG A 91 3.88 18.71 3.39
C ARG A 91 3.88 19.66 2.18
N ARG A 92 4.96 19.67 1.39
CA ARG A 92 5.05 20.48 0.17
C ARG A 92 4.07 19.98 -0.90
N LEU A 93 4.01 18.67 -1.11
CA LEU A 93 3.09 18.05 -2.06
C LEU A 93 1.64 18.38 -1.72
N SER A 94 1.24 18.31 -0.44
CA SER A 94 -0.10 18.72 0.00
C SER A 94 -0.41 20.17 -0.34
N LYS A 95 0.55 21.08 -0.14
CA LYS A 95 0.39 22.50 -0.46
C LYS A 95 0.20 22.74 -1.96
N GLU A 96 0.97 22.04 -2.78
CA GLU A 96 0.90 22.14 -4.25
C GLU A 96 -0.41 21.55 -4.79
N CYS A 97 -0.92 20.48 -4.18
CA CYS A 97 -2.19 19.87 -4.59
C CYS A 97 -3.43 20.59 -4.03
N GLY A 98 -3.29 21.42 -2.98
CA GLY A 98 -4.42 22.10 -2.33
C GLY A 98 -5.25 21.20 -1.40
N PHE A 99 -4.79 19.99 -1.10
CA PHE A 99 -5.40 19.07 -0.15
C PHE A 99 -4.34 18.18 0.50
N ASP A 100 -4.68 17.52 1.60
CA ASP A 100 -3.73 16.63 2.29
C ASP A 100 -3.34 15.42 1.43
N VAL A 101 -2.05 15.30 1.10
CA VAL A 101 -1.46 14.20 0.36
C VAL A 101 -0.44 13.49 1.24
N GLY A 102 -0.67 12.20 1.50
CA GLY A 102 0.24 11.42 2.31
C GLY A 102 -0.12 9.93 2.37
N PRO A 103 0.71 9.13 3.05
CA PRO A 103 0.51 7.69 3.16
C PRO A 103 -0.88 7.28 3.67
N PRO A 104 -1.51 7.97 4.65
CA PRO A 104 -2.88 7.66 5.05
C PRO A 104 -3.89 7.81 3.90
N ARG A 105 -3.82 8.91 3.15
CA ARG A 105 -4.74 9.19 2.04
C ARG A 105 -4.58 8.21 0.89
N PHE A 106 -3.34 7.91 0.49
CA PHE A 106 -3.08 6.88 -0.52
C PHE A 106 -3.59 5.51 -0.10
N ARG A 107 -3.45 5.15 1.18
CA ARG A 107 -4.00 3.91 1.72
C ARG A 107 -5.53 3.89 1.63
N HIS A 108 -6.21 4.98 1.99
CA HIS A 108 -7.66 5.08 1.87
C HIS A 108 -8.11 4.93 0.42
N THR A 109 -7.49 5.67 -0.52
CA THR A 109 -7.80 5.56 -1.95
C THR A 109 -7.57 4.14 -2.46
N LEU A 110 -6.42 3.53 -2.14
CA LEU A 110 -6.13 2.16 -2.53
C LEU A 110 -7.14 1.17 -1.95
N ALA A 111 -7.52 1.34 -0.69
CA ALA A 111 -8.55 0.52 -0.05
C ALA A 111 -9.87 0.64 -0.81
N THR A 112 -10.38 1.85 -1.03
CA THR A 112 -11.61 2.07 -1.79
C THR A 112 -11.54 1.47 -3.21
N GLU A 113 -10.45 1.68 -3.96
CA GLU A 113 -10.33 1.12 -5.32
C GLU A 113 -10.28 -0.42 -5.34
N LEU A 114 -9.49 -1.04 -4.45
CA LEU A 114 -9.49 -2.50 -4.27
C LEU A 114 -10.87 -3.00 -3.85
N MET A 115 -11.64 -2.14 -3.18
CA MET A 115 -12.98 -2.35 -2.71
C MET A 115 -14.09 -1.88 -3.69
N LYS A 116 -13.78 -1.68 -4.99
CA LYS A 116 -14.78 -1.60 -6.11
C LYS A 116 -15.03 -2.88 -6.96
N ALA A 117 -14.04 -3.69 -7.34
CA ALA A 117 -14.20 -5.00 -8.02
C ALA A 117 -15.04 -6.09 -7.28
N PRO A 118 -16.15 -6.63 -7.83
CA PRO A 118 -17.10 -7.52 -7.13
C PRO A 118 -16.51 -8.81 -6.51
N ASP A 119 -15.41 -9.32 -7.05
CA ASP A 119 -14.78 -10.62 -6.75
C ASP A 119 -13.56 -10.51 -5.80
N ARG A 120 -13.37 -9.34 -5.19
CA ARG A 120 -12.26 -9.05 -4.29
C ARG A 120 -12.18 -10.02 -3.09
N ASN A 121 -10.97 -10.50 -2.81
CA ASN A 121 -10.69 -11.25 -1.59
C ASN A 121 -10.44 -10.29 -0.41
N LEU A 122 -11.39 -10.20 0.54
CA LEU A 122 -11.28 -9.33 1.72
C LEU A 122 -10.05 -9.61 2.59
N GLN A 123 -9.62 -10.87 2.70
CA GLN A 123 -8.41 -11.23 3.44
C GLN A 123 -7.16 -10.70 2.76
N MET A 124 -7.12 -10.79 1.43
CA MET A 124 -6.03 -10.23 0.62
C MET A 124 -5.96 -8.71 0.81
N VAL A 125 -7.08 -8.00 0.72
CA VAL A 125 -7.10 -6.53 0.91
C VAL A 125 -6.69 -6.16 2.35
N ARG A 126 -7.20 -6.86 3.37
CA ARG A 126 -6.77 -6.69 4.76
C ARG A 126 -5.26 -6.84 4.91
N GLY A 127 -4.70 -7.89 4.31
CA GLY A 127 -3.26 -8.18 4.31
C GLY A 127 -2.44 -7.08 3.64
N LEU A 128 -2.81 -6.68 2.42
CA LEU A 128 -2.14 -5.62 1.65
C LEU A 128 -2.14 -4.27 2.36
N LEU A 129 -3.26 -3.94 3.02
CA LEU A 129 -3.33 -2.72 3.81
C LEU A 129 -2.51 -2.90 5.10
N GLY A 130 -2.46 -4.09 5.69
CA GLY A 130 -1.89 -4.34 7.02
C GLY A 130 -2.87 -3.92 8.12
N HIS A 131 -4.16 -4.16 7.91
CA HIS A 131 -5.19 -4.01 8.94
C HIS A 131 -5.19 -5.23 9.85
N HIS A 132 -5.19 -5.01 11.17
CA HIS A 132 -5.32 -6.10 12.13
C HIS A 132 -6.73 -6.71 12.11
N SER A 133 -7.75 -5.87 11.99
CA SER A 133 -9.15 -6.30 11.93
C SER A 133 -9.69 -6.28 10.51
N ILE A 134 -10.49 -7.29 10.16
CA ILE A 134 -11.32 -7.27 8.95
C ILE A 134 -12.35 -6.15 9.02
N ALA A 135 -12.88 -5.84 10.20
CA ALA A 135 -13.88 -4.79 10.39
C ALA A 135 -13.42 -3.44 9.80
N THR A 136 -12.16 -3.06 10.06
CA THR A 136 -11.56 -1.84 9.49
C THR A 136 -11.45 -1.89 7.97
N THR A 137 -11.37 -3.07 7.37
CA THR A 137 -11.36 -3.24 5.90
C THR A 137 -12.79 -3.21 5.33
N MET A 138 -13.80 -3.61 6.11
CA MET A 138 -15.20 -3.55 5.72
C MET A 138 -15.75 -2.12 5.65
N GLU A 139 -15.14 -1.16 6.35
CA GLU A 139 -15.48 0.28 6.26
C GLU A 139 -15.39 0.84 4.82
N TYR A 140 -14.68 0.15 3.91
CA TYR A 140 -14.53 0.54 2.52
C TYR A 140 -15.48 -0.21 1.57
N ILE A 141 -16.31 -1.12 2.08
CA ILE A 141 -17.32 -1.81 1.27
C ILE A 141 -18.47 -0.85 1.05
N ASP A 142 -18.71 -0.51 -0.22
CA ASP A 142 -19.98 0.07 -0.63
C ASP A 142 -20.84 -1.02 -1.28
N ILE A 143 -22.12 -1.08 -0.91
CA ILE A 143 -23.06 -2.00 -1.54
C ILE A 143 -23.47 -1.39 -2.87
N ASN A 144 -22.78 -1.79 -3.93
CA ASN A 144 -23.21 -1.43 -5.28
C ASN A 144 -24.48 -2.21 -5.62
N LEU A 145 -25.64 -1.52 -5.61
CA LEU A 145 -26.95 -2.12 -5.87
C LEU A 145 -27.04 -2.81 -7.23
N ASP A 146 -26.33 -2.33 -8.25
CA ASP A 146 -26.31 -2.99 -9.57
C ASP A 146 -25.58 -4.34 -9.51
N ILE A 147 -24.50 -4.43 -8.73
CA ILE A 147 -23.79 -5.69 -8.50
C ILE A 147 -24.67 -6.64 -7.68
N ALA A 148 -25.34 -6.13 -6.64
CA ALA A 148 -26.27 -6.91 -5.83
C ALA A 148 -27.45 -7.43 -6.66
N GLY A 149 -28.01 -6.59 -7.54
CA GLY A 149 -29.08 -6.97 -8.47
C GLY A 149 -28.66 -8.08 -9.43
N ARG A 150 -27.51 -7.93 -10.10
CA ARG A 150 -26.98 -8.98 -10.99
C ARG A 150 -26.66 -10.29 -10.27
N ALA A 151 -26.14 -10.21 -9.05
CA ALA A 151 -25.88 -11.39 -8.23
C ALA A 151 -27.19 -12.09 -7.85
N LEU A 152 -28.20 -11.33 -7.44
CA LEU A 152 -29.53 -11.85 -7.11
C LEU A 152 -30.19 -12.49 -8.33
N GLU A 153 -30.16 -11.84 -9.50
CA GLU A 153 -30.69 -12.39 -10.76
C GLU A 153 -30.02 -13.71 -11.12
N ARG A 154 -28.69 -13.80 -11.00
CA ARG A 154 -27.94 -15.04 -11.26
C ARG A 154 -28.40 -16.18 -10.34
N GLU A 155 -28.48 -15.92 -9.04
CA GLU A 155 -28.89 -16.94 -8.05
C GLU A 155 -30.35 -17.34 -8.24
N LEU A 156 -31.23 -16.38 -8.51
CA LEU A 156 -32.65 -16.64 -8.77
C LEU A 156 -32.87 -17.43 -10.06
N MET A 157 -32.12 -17.15 -11.14
CA MET A 157 -32.18 -17.92 -12.39
C MET A 157 -31.64 -19.35 -12.27
N GLN A 158 -30.77 -19.61 -11.29
CA GLN A 158 -30.25 -20.95 -11.00
C GLN A 158 -31.07 -21.69 -9.94
N SER A 159 -32.04 -21.01 -9.33
CA SER A 159 -32.92 -21.56 -8.30
C SER A 159 -34.15 -22.22 -8.93
N PRO A 160 -34.58 -23.42 -8.49
CA PRO A 160 -35.83 -24.05 -8.94
C PRO A 160 -37.10 -23.22 -8.67
N ILE A 161 -36.99 -22.14 -7.89
CA ILE A 161 -38.10 -21.27 -7.48
C ILE A 161 -38.54 -20.33 -8.63
N THR A 162 -37.66 -19.98 -9.57
CA THR A 162 -38.03 -19.08 -10.69
C THR A 162 -39.06 -19.72 -11.64
N ASP A 163 -39.00 -21.03 -11.86
CA ASP A 163 -40.01 -21.76 -12.65
C ASP A 163 -41.40 -21.77 -11.99
N LEU A 164 -41.47 -21.63 -10.67
CA LEU A 164 -42.72 -21.54 -9.90
C LEU A 164 -43.33 -20.13 -9.89
N LEU A 165 -42.51 -19.09 -10.05
CA LEU A 165 -42.93 -17.69 -10.00
C LEU A 165 -43.27 -17.10 -11.38
N LEU A 166 -42.69 -17.62 -12.46
CA LEU A 166 -42.91 -17.13 -13.83
C LEU A 166 -44.03 -17.87 -14.59
N ASN A 167 -44.55 -18.97 -14.03
CA ASN A 167 -45.59 -19.80 -14.64
C ASN A 167 -46.98 -19.69 -13.94
N ASN A 168 -47.19 -18.67 -13.10
CA ASN A 168 -48.49 -18.26 -12.54
C ASN A 168 -48.81 -16.83 -12.99
#